data_AF-A0AA95MEC9-F1
#
_entry.id   AF-A0AA95MEC9-F1
#
_cell.length_a   1.000
_cell.length_b   1.000
_cell.length_c   1.000
_cell.angle_alpha   90.00
_cell.angle_beta   90.00
_cell.angle_gamma   90.00
#
_symmetry.space_group_name_H-M   'P 1'
#
loop_
_entity.id
_entity.type
_entity.pdbx_description
1 polymer ?
#
loop_
_entity_poly.entity_id
_entity_poly.type
_entity_poly.pdbx_seq_one_letter_code
_entity_poly.pdbx_strand_id
1 'polypeptide(L)'
;MKRYIIFLLVIVLLVMPQITEAKAEEYKVVSELPKENITLYAKEKNGLFQDFRIHFKGETYFRPFWMNVTNPTYAPELFYEDINQDGKKELTITLTKGYGSGVRDEEVYVYRYTNGLIEVLVDNPLAIIYKNVKTKLTTEKAEIIVGDKVSIVDTKSIEPSHLFEEIGFGSIIDYEVINNNLMVRVSGQITPAMFIGDIIIVYEYHNKMYQEKTIDFISHDLIDKNPFYGPLKHSGIFN
;
A
#
# COMPACT_ATOMS: atom_id res chain seq x y z
N MET A 1 84.89 22.40 -5.64
CA MET A 1 84.25 22.97 -6.84
C MET A 1 82.74 22.96 -6.63
N LYS A 2 82.10 24.11 -6.85
CA LYS A 2 80.65 24.34 -6.78
C LYS A 2 79.90 23.36 -7.70
N ARG A 3 78.70 22.91 -7.29
CA ARG A 3 77.44 23.24 -7.99
C ARG A 3 76.21 22.66 -7.28
N TYR A 4 75.34 23.60 -6.90
CA TYR A 4 73.95 23.48 -6.51
C TYR A 4 73.12 22.71 -7.55
N ILE A 5 72.09 21.98 -7.14
CA ILE A 5 70.80 21.83 -7.86
C ILE A 5 69.69 21.52 -6.82
N ILE A 6 68.96 22.58 -6.50
CA ILE A 6 67.50 22.72 -6.43
C ILE A 6 66.71 21.81 -5.46
N PHE A 7 66.30 22.44 -4.36
CA PHE A 7 65.13 22.10 -3.55
C PHE A 7 63.86 22.20 -4.41
N LEU A 8 63.11 21.11 -4.59
CA LEU A 8 61.75 21.17 -5.11
C LEU A 8 60.78 20.89 -3.96
N LEU A 9 60.22 21.99 -3.45
CA LEU A 9 59.16 22.04 -2.44
C LEU A 9 57.86 21.57 -3.11
N VAL A 10 57.53 20.28 -3.02
CA VAL A 10 56.19 19.80 -3.38
C VAL A 10 55.27 20.05 -2.20
N ILE A 11 54.56 21.17 -2.25
CA ILE A 11 53.41 21.42 -1.39
C ILE A 11 52.34 20.40 -1.80
N VAL A 12 52.24 19.31 -1.05
CA VAL A 12 51.06 18.45 -1.08
C VAL A 12 49.95 19.24 -0.42
N LEU A 13 49.09 19.89 -1.22
CA LEU A 13 47.78 20.33 -0.74
C LEU A 13 47.03 19.07 -0.30
N LEU A 14 46.97 18.86 1.01
CA LEU A 14 45.91 18.08 1.65
C LEU A 14 44.59 18.79 1.33
N VAL A 15 44.02 18.48 0.16
CA VAL A 15 42.59 18.63 -0.04
C VAL A 15 41.96 17.58 0.87
N MET A 16 41.81 17.92 2.15
CA MET A 16 40.90 17.16 2.99
C MET A 16 39.54 17.22 2.30
N PRO A 17 38.93 16.09 1.94
CA PRO A 17 37.54 16.12 1.56
C PRO A 17 36.82 16.78 2.75
N GLN A 18 36.14 17.89 2.51
CA GLN A 18 35.13 18.34 3.45
C GLN A 18 34.14 17.18 3.51
N ILE A 19 34.27 16.35 4.55
CA ILE A 19 33.20 15.47 4.95
C ILE A 19 32.11 16.45 5.37
N THR A 20 31.23 16.78 4.43
CA THR A 20 29.93 17.29 4.78
C THR A 20 29.38 16.26 5.76
N GLU A 21 29.26 16.65 7.03
CA GLU A 21 28.49 15.89 8.00
C GLU A 21 27.12 15.71 7.38
N ALA A 22 26.87 14.52 6.81
CA ALA A 22 25.54 14.10 6.46
C ALA A 22 24.79 14.11 7.79
N LYS A 23 23.95 15.14 8.00
CA LYS A 23 23.10 15.24 9.17
C LYS A 23 22.39 13.89 9.30
N ALA A 24 22.69 13.14 10.36
CA ALA A 24 22.10 11.83 10.55
C ALA A 24 20.57 12.02 10.51
N GLU A 25 19.91 11.37 9.57
CA GLU A 25 18.45 11.44 9.45
C GLU A 25 17.86 10.88 10.75
N GLU A 26 17.25 11.75 11.56
CA GLU A 26 16.60 11.35 12.81
C GLU A 26 15.28 10.63 12.51
N TYR A 27 14.92 9.72 13.41
CA TYR A 27 13.64 9.03 13.35
C TYR A 27 12.50 9.99 13.69
N LYS A 28 11.46 10.00 12.86
CA LYS A 28 10.20 10.71 13.07
C LYS A 28 9.11 9.72 13.44
N VAL A 29 8.18 10.12 14.30
CA VAL A 29 6.90 9.42 14.47
C VAL A 29 6.10 9.63 13.19
N VAL A 30 5.67 8.54 12.56
CA VAL A 30 4.89 8.58 11.32
C VAL A 30 3.46 8.05 11.51
N SER A 31 3.21 7.29 12.58
CA SER A 31 1.88 6.87 13.01
C SER A 31 1.92 6.35 14.45
N GLU A 32 0.81 6.41 15.19
CA GLU A 32 0.76 5.93 16.58
C GLU A 32 -0.64 5.48 17.03
N LEU A 33 -0.67 4.52 17.96
CA LEU A 33 -1.83 4.14 18.77
C LEU A 33 -1.46 4.34 20.25
N PRO A 34 -1.59 5.57 20.80
CA PRO A 34 -1.07 5.90 22.13
C PRO A 34 -1.67 5.04 23.25
N LYS A 35 -2.97 4.72 23.16
CA LYS A 35 -3.68 3.88 24.15
C LYS A 35 -3.14 2.45 24.21
N GLU A 36 -2.59 1.95 23.11
CA GLU A 36 -2.07 0.58 22.99
C GLU A 36 -0.54 0.51 23.16
N ASN A 37 0.12 1.67 23.38
CA ASN A 37 1.57 1.82 23.42
C ASN A 37 2.25 1.27 22.15
N ILE A 38 1.75 1.70 20.99
CA ILE A 38 2.30 1.33 19.67
C ILE A 38 2.67 2.62 18.94
N THR A 39 3.91 2.72 18.48
CA THR A 39 4.39 3.87 17.71
C THR A 39 5.23 3.39 16.54
N LEU A 40 4.94 3.90 15.36
CA LEU A 40 5.70 3.66 14.15
C LEU A 40 6.63 4.84 13.89
N TYR A 41 7.92 4.55 13.74
CA TYR A 41 8.94 5.53 13.40
C TYR A 41 9.56 5.23 12.04
N ALA A 42 10.02 6.26 11.36
CA ALA A 42 10.80 6.13 10.12
C ALA A 42 11.76 7.31 9.94
N LYS A 43 12.74 7.16 9.04
CA LYS A 43 13.57 8.26 8.55
C LYS A 43 13.00 8.78 7.25
N GLU A 44 12.99 10.09 7.10
CA GLU A 44 12.63 10.73 5.84
C GLU A 44 13.85 10.93 4.96
N LYS A 45 13.79 10.43 3.73
CA LYS A 45 14.81 10.62 2.69
C LYS A 45 14.15 10.75 1.32
N ASN A 46 14.47 11.84 0.61
CA ASN A 46 14.04 12.05 -0.78
C ASN A 46 12.52 11.90 -1.01
N GLY A 47 11.68 12.39 -0.09
CA GLY A 47 10.22 12.30 -0.19
C GLY A 47 9.62 10.94 0.15
N LEU A 48 10.43 10.02 0.69
CA LEU A 48 10.01 8.73 1.21
C LEU A 48 10.38 8.59 2.69
N PHE A 49 9.49 8.01 3.47
CA PHE A 49 9.84 7.36 4.72
C PHE A 49 10.45 5.99 4.43
N GLN A 50 11.53 5.67 5.13
CA GLN A 50 12.28 4.42 5.02
C GLN A 50 12.94 4.08 6.37
N ASP A 51 13.58 2.91 6.48
CA ASP A 51 14.24 2.46 7.70
C ASP A 51 13.27 2.50 8.90
N PHE A 52 12.18 1.73 8.83
CA PHE A 52 11.10 1.80 9.81
C PHE A 52 11.47 1.10 11.13
N ARG A 53 10.88 1.58 12.22
CA ARG A 53 10.89 0.93 13.54
C ARG A 53 9.49 0.90 14.13
N ILE A 54 9.07 -0.29 14.54
CA ILE A 54 7.83 -0.48 15.30
C ILE A 54 8.22 -0.52 16.77
N HIS A 55 7.80 0.47 17.55
CA HIS A 55 7.80 0.38 19.00
C HIS A 55 6.47 -0.25 19.42
N PHE A 56 6.52 -1.43 20.01
CA PHE A 56 5.34 -2.20 20.39
C PHE A 56 5.48 -2.65 21.83
N LYS A 57 4.66 -2.06 22.71
CA LYS A 57 4.57 -2.44 24.14
C LYS A 57 5.92 -2.53 24.86
N GLY A 58 6.82 -1.58 24.58
CA GLY A 58 8.15 -1.49 25.19
C GLY A 58 9.28 -2.19 24.41
N GLU A 59 8.95 -2.95 23.38
CA GLU A 59 9.92 -3.61 22.49
C GLU A 59 10.07 -2.84 21.17
N THR A 60 11.19 -3.02 20.48
CA THR A 60 11.46 -2.35 19.20
C THR A 60 11.81 -3.37 18.11
N TYR A 61 11.12 -3.26 16.97
CA TYR A 61 11.28 -4.13 15.81
C TYR A 61 11.68 -3.32 14.58
N PHE A 62 12.69 -3.78 13.84
CA PHE A 62 13.28 -3.05 12.71
C PHE A 62 12.72 -3.54 11.38
N ARG A 63 12.41 -2.61 10.48
CA ARG A 63 11.93 -2.87 9.12
C ARG A 63 12.69 -1.99 8.11
N PRO A 64 13.95 -2.34 7.82
CA PRO A 64 14.83 -1.48 7.03
C PRO A 64 14.40 -1.30 5.57
N PHE A 65 13.59 -2.23 5.05
CA PHE A 65 13.17 -2.25 3.64
C PHE A 65 11.76 -1.71 3.40
N TRP A 66 11.06 -1.33 4.46
CA TRP A 66 9.75 -0.69 4.32
C TRP A 66 9.89 0.71 3.76
N MET A 67 8.87 1.11 3.01
CA MET A 67 8.80 2.42 2.39
C MET A 67 7.37 2.93 2.42
N ASN A 68 7.24 4.24 2.63
CA ASN A 68 5.98 4.97 2.54
C ASN A 68 6.27 6.35 1.95
N VAL A 69 5.33 6.93 1.23
CA VAL A 69 5.44 8.35 0.82
C VAL A 69 5.39 9.29 2.03
N THR A 70 5.98 10.48 1.94
CA THR A 70 5.97 11.43 3.07
C THR A 70 4.72 12.31 3.15
N ASN A 71 3.82 12.20 2.16
CA ASN A 71 2.59 12.98 2.11
C ASN A 71 1.67 12.58 3.29
N PRO A 72 1.29 13.51 4.19
CA PRO A 72 0.48 13.20 5.36
C PRO A 72 -0.90 12.59 5.06
N THR A 73 -1.48 12.86 3.88
CA THR A 73 -2.76 12.24 3.47
C THR A 73 -2.62 10.72 3.26
N TYR A 74 -1.41 10.25 2.99
CA TYR A 74 -1.06 8.85 2.75
C TYR A 74 -0.06 8.36 3.80
N ALA A 75 -0.22 8.84 5.04
CA ALA A 75 0.60 8.40 6.16
C ALA A 75 0.32 6.92 6.48
N PRO A 76 1.28 6.19 7.07
CA PRO A 76 1.05 4.81 7.51
C PRO A 76 -0.16 4.67 8.44
N GLU A 77 -0.97 3.65 8.20
CA GLU A 77 -2.15 3.35 9.01
C GLU A 77 -1.88 2.18 9.95
N LEU A 78 -2.35 2.28 11.19
CA LEU A 78 -2.17 1.28 12.23
C LEU A 78 -3.53 0.83 12.75
N PHE A 79 -3.77 -0.48 12.74
CA PHE A 79 -4.94 -1.10 13.36
C PHE A 79 -4.48 -2.13 14.38
N TYR A 80 -5.12 -2.18 15.55
CA TYR A 80 -4.84 -3.18 16.58
C TYR A 80 -6.13 -3.82 17.08
N GLU A 81 -6.58 -4.84 16.33
CA GLU A 81 -7.89 -5.46 16.43
C GLU A 81 -7.79 -6.98 16.31
N ASP A 82 -8.76 -7.70 16.87
CA ASP A 82 -8.90 -9.15 16.68
C ASP A 82 -9.55 -9.40 15.32
N ILE A 83 -8.71 -9.58 14.28
CA ILE A 83 -9.16 -9.72 12.89
C ILE A 83 -9.32 -11.18 12.47
N ASN A 84 -8.89 -12.12 13.32
CA ASN A 84 -9.02 -13.56 13.10
C ASN A 84 -10.11 -14.22 13.99
N GLN A 85 -10.69 -13.45 14.93
CA GLN A 85 -11.76 -13.85 15.84
C GLN A 85 -11.34 -14.93 16.86
N ASP A 86 -10.05 -14.97 17.24
CA ASP A 86 -9.50 -15.89 18.23
C ASP A 86 -9.44 -15.33 19.67
N GLY A 87 -9.90 -14.09 19.84
CA GLY A 87 -9.88 -13.35 21.11
C GLY A 87 -8.57 -12.59 21.36
N LYS A 88 -7.62 -12.60 20.41
CA LYS A 88 -6.37 -11.85 20.50
C LYS A 88 -6.27 -10.86 19.33
N LYS A 89 -5.72 -9.69 19.63
CA LYS A 89 -5.53 -8.64 18.63
C LYS A 89 -4.28 -8.86 17.80
N GLU A 90 -4.38 -8.62 16.50
CA GLU A 90 -3.27 -8.43 15.58
C GLU A 90 -2.97 -6.96 15.36
N LEU A 91 -1.70 -6.66 15.12
CA LEU A 91 -1.27 -5.36 14.60
C LEU A 91 -1.23 -5.44 13.08
N THR A 92 -2.06 -4.64 12.42
CA THR A 92 -2.03 -4.42 10.98
C THR A 92 -1.42 -3.06 10.69
N ILE A 93 -0.47 -3.02 9.75
CA ILE A 93 0.20 -1.81 9.29
C ILE A 93 0.02 -1.72 7.78
N THR A 94 -0.59 -0.64 7.30
CA THR A 94 -0.69 -0.34 5.87
C THR A 94 0.30 0.76 5.52
N LEU A 95 1.06 0.57 4.44
CA LEU A 95 2.02 1.53 3.91
C LEU A 95 1.66 1.89 2.46
N THR A 96 1.54 3.18 2.16
CA THR A 96 1.36 3.69 0.80
C THR A 96 2.72 3.98 0.15
N LYS A 97 3.10 3.18 -0.85
CA LYS A 97 4.36 3.33 -1.60
C LYS A 97 4.26 4.32 -2.76
N GLY A 98 3.06 4.48 -3.31
CA GLY A 98 2.79 5.36 -4.45
C GLY A 98 1.36 5.88 -4.43
N TYR A 99 1.18 7.11 -4.91
CA TYR A 99 -0.13 7.75 -5.02
C TYR A 99 -0.17 8.70 -6.22
N GLY A 100 -1.38 9.02 -6.67
CA GLY A 100 -1.64 9.99 -7.72
C GLY A 100 -3.09 9.94 -8.18
N SER A 101 -3.42 10.70 -9.23
CA SER A 101 -4.72 10.60 -9.88
C SER A 101 -4.90 9.21 -10.48
N GLY A 102 -5.80 8.41 -9.90
CA GLY A 102 -6.01 7.01 -10.31
C GLY A 102 -4.91 6.05 -9.85
N VAL A 103 -4.08 6.44 -8.89
CA VAL A 103 -3.04 5.58 -8.31
C VAL A 103 -3.08 5.60 -6.79
N ARG A 104 -3.12 4.43 -6.18
CA ARG A 104 -2.89 4.18 -4.75
C ARG A 104 -2.26 2.78 -4.65
N ASP A 105 -0.98 2.70 -4.33
CA ASP A 105 -0.24 1.44 -4.22
C ASP A 105 0.11 1.20 -2.76
N GLU A 106 -0.59 0.25 -2.14
CA GLU A 106 -0.42 -0.09 -0.73
C GLU A 106 0.10 -1.50 -0.51
N GLU A 107 0.89 -1.63 0.55
CA GLU A 107 1.27 -2.90 1.15
C GLU A 107 0.70 -3.01 2.55
N VAL A 108 0.32 -4.22 2.95
CA VAL A 108 -0.15 -4.53 4.30
C VAL A 108 0.78 -5.52 4.98
N TYR A 109 1.00 -5.30 6.28
CA TYR A 109 1.76 -6.17 7.14
C TYR A 109 0.94 -6.51 8.38
N VAL A 110 0.81 -7.79 8.69
CA VAL A 110 0.04 -8.26 9.85
C VAL A 110 0.97 -8.95 10.85
N TYR A 111 0.80 -8.64 12.13
CA TYR A 111 1.58 -9.22 13.21
C TYR A 111 0.70 -9.80 14.30
N ARG A 112 1.09 -10.98 14.77
CA ARG A 112 0.62 -11.55 16.02
C ARG A 112 1.63 -11.28 17.13
N TYR A 113 1.12 -11.13 18.35
CA TYR A 113 1.95 -11.01 19.54
C TYR A 113 1.82 -12.26 20.41
N THR A 114 2.91 -13.03 20.49
CA THR A 114 2.97 -14.24 21.33
C THR A 114 4.14 -14.13 22.31
N ASN A 115 5.36 -14.29 21.81
CA ASN A 115 6.62 -14.01 22.51
C ASN A 115 7.40 -12.97 21.72
N GLY A 116 6.73 -11.86 21.42
CA GLY A 116 7.16 -10.83 20.48
C GLY A 116 6.29 -10.76 19.22
N LEU A 117 6.54 -9.75 18.38
CA LEU A 117 5.85 -9.57 17.10
C LEU A 117 6.34 -10.60 16.07
N ILE A 118 5.41 -11.44 15.62
CA ILE A 118 5.62 -12.43 14.57
C ILE A 118 4.78 -12.02 13.37
N GLU A 119 5.44 -11.81 12.23
CA GLU A 119 4.76 -11.49 10.98
C GLU A 119 3.94 -12.68 10.51
N VAL A 120 2.73 -12.39 10.03
CA VAL A 120 1.84 -13.32 9.36
C VAL A 120 1.69 -12.86 7.93
N LEU A 121 1.98 -13.75 6.98
CA LEU A 121 1.88 -13.43 5.57
C LEU A 121 0.42 -13.15 5.17
N VAL A 122 0.24 -12.24 4.23
CA VAL A 122 -1.04 -11.95 3.57
C VAL A 122 -0.88 -12.29 2.10
N ASP A 123 -1.81 -13.07 1.54
CA ASP A 123 -1.79 -13.42 0.13
C ASP A 123 -1.85 -12.16 -0.75
N ASN A 124 -1.11 -12.17 -1.86
CA ASN A 124 -1.09 -11.03 -2.76
C ASN A 124 -2.45 -10.89 -3.49
N PRO A 125 -3.08 -9.70 -3.49
CA PRO A 125 -4.43 -9.52 -4.01
C PRO A 125 -4.50 -9.68 -5.53
N LEU A 126 -3.46 -9.29 -6.26
CA LEU A 126 -3.40 -9.48 -7.71
C LEU A 126 -3.29 -10.97 -8.07
N ALA A 127 -2.52 -11.75 -7.30
CA ALA A 127 -2.45 -13.19 -7.49
C ALA A 127 -3.81 -13.87 -7.24
N ILE A 128 -4.55 -13.43 -6.23
CA ILE A 128 -5.93 -13.88 -5.96
C ILE A 128 -6.84 -13.52 -7.14
N ILE A 129 -6.79 -12.27 -7.63
CA ILE A 129 -7.61 -11.80 -8.76
C ILE A 129 -7.32 -12.61 -10.02
N TYR A 130 -6.07 -12.75 -10.43
CA TYR A 130 -5.71 -13.47 -11.66
C TYR A 130 -6.05 -14.97 -11.61
N LYS A 131 -6.14 -15.54 -10.41
CA LYS A 131 -6.56 -16.93 -10.23
C LYS A 131 -8.08 -17.10 -10.27
N ASN A 132 -8.84 -16.17 -9.70
CA ASN A 132 -10.26 -16.36 -9.40
C ASN A 132 -11.22 -15.53 -10.27
N VAL A 133 -10.73 -14.48 -10.94
CA VAL A 133 -11.53 -13.55 -11.72
C VAL A 133 -11.24 -13.73 -13.20
N LYS A 134 -12.28 -13.92 -14.01
CA LYS A 134 -12.17 -13.92 -15.48
C LYS A 134 -12.73 -12.61 -16.01
N THR A 135 -12.02 -12.01 -16.95
CA THR A 135 -12.42 -10.73 -17.54
C THR A 135 -12.49 -10.82 -19.06
N LYS A 136 -13.29 -9.93 -19.64
CA LYS A 136 -13.29 -9.67 -21.08
C LYS A 136 -13.61 -8.21 -21.32
N LEU A 137 -12.75 -7.51 -22.05
CA LEU A 137 -12.97 -6.13 -22.46
C LEU A 137 -13.21 -6.09 -23.97
N THR A 138 -14.24 -5.36 -24.39
CA THR A 138 -14.59 -5.13 -25.80
C THR A 138 -15.05 -3.69 -25.97
N THR A 139 -15.28 -3.24 -27.20
CA THR A 139 -15.89 -1.93 -27.46
C THR A 139 -17.33 -1.83 -26.95
N GLU A 140 -18.03 -2.94 -26.80
CA GLU A 140 -19.45 -2.97 -26.40
C GLU A 140 -19.67 -3.11 -24.90
N LYS A 141 -18.76 -3.79 -24.21
CA LYS A 141 -18.86 -4.08 -22.78
C LYS A 141 -17.55 -4.55 -22.17
N ALA A 142 -17.45 -4.35 -20.87
CA ALA A 142 -16.56 -5.06 -19.95
C ALA A 142 -17.35 -6.14 -19.20
N GLU A 143 -16.86 -7.38 -19.21
CA GLU A 143 -17.40 -8.51 -18.46
C GLU A 143 -16.42 -8.90 -17.35
N ILE A 144 -16.93 -9.07 -16.14
CA ILE A 144 -16.18 -9.52 -14.95
C ILE A 144 -16.94 -10.70 -14.37
N ILE A 145 -16.26 -11.83 -14.24
CA ILE A 145 -16.83 -13.08 -13.77
C ILE A 145 -16.09 -13.51 -12.50
N VAL A 146 -16.83 -13.62 -11.40
CA VAL A 146 -16.34 -14.05 -10.09
C VAL A 146 -17.19 -15.23 -9.64
N GLY A 147 -16.61 -16.44 -9.66
CA GLY A 147 -17.38 -17.68 -9.51
C GLY A 147 -18.48 -17.79 -10.59
N ASP A 148 -19.74 -17.90 -10.16
CA ASP A 148 -20.91 -17.95 -11.04
C ASP A 148 -21.54 -16.58 -11.32
N LYS A 149 -21.06 -15.51 -10.67
CA LYS A 149 -21.58 -14.16 -10.85
C LYS A 149 -20.95 -13.51 -12.07
N VAL A 150 -21.79 -12.98 -12.96
CA VAL A 150 -21.37 -12.20 -14.14
C VAL A 150 -21.81 -10.75 -13.98
N SER A 151 -20.87 -9.84 -14.03
CA SER A 151 -21.09 -8.40 -14.03
C SER A 151 -20.73 -7.82 -15.40
N ILE A 152 -21.61 -6.98 -15.94
CA ILE A 152 -21.45 -6.36 -17.25
C ILE A 152 -21.50 -4.84 -17.07
N VAL A 153 -20.52 -4.15 -17.62
CA VAL A 153 -20.46 -2.68 -17.67
C VAL A 153 -20.42 -2.26 -19.14
N ASP A 154 -21.28 -1.32 -19.53
CA ASP A 154 -21.34 -0.80 -20.90
C ASP A 154 -20.11 0.08 -21.20
N THR A 155 -19.48 -0.11 -22.35
CA THR A 155 -18.30 0.64 -22.81
C THR A 155 -18.52 1.32 -24.16
N LYS A 156 -19.73 1.27 -24.74
CA LYS A 156 -20.02 1.81 -26.09
C LYS A 156 -19.77 3.30 -26.22
N SER A 157 -19.86 4.04 -25.12
CA SER A 157 -19.61 5.49 -25.07
C SER A 157 -18.12 5.85 -25.05
N ILE A 158 -17.24 4.86 -24.96
CA ILE A 158 -15.79 5.05 -24.89
C ILE A 158 -15.20 4.87 -26.29
N GLU A 159 -14.42 5.85 -26.73
CA GLU A 159 -13.64 5.75 -27.97
C GLU A 159 -12.76 4.49 -27.95
N PRO A 160 -12.86 3.58 -28.94
CA PRO A 160 -12.13 2.32 -28.93
C PRO A 160 -10.61 2.45 -28.77
N SER A 161 -10.01 3.54 -29.26
CA SER A 161 -8.57 3.80 -29.13
C SER A 161 -8.12 4.17 -27.72
N HIS A 162 -9.06 4.47 -26.81
CA HIS A 162 -8.76 4.76 -25.41
C HIS A 162 -8.93 3.54 -24.49
N LEU A 163 -9.59 2.49 -24.98
CA LEU A 163 -9.75 1.24 -24.24
C LEU A 163 -8.42 0.50 -24.16
N PHE A 164 -8.16 -0.07 -22.99
CA PHE A 164 -7.10 -1.05 -22.82
C PHE A 164 -7.45 -2.35 -23.55
N GLU A 165 -6.43 -3.20 -23.76
CA GLU A 165 -6.62 -4.53 -24.34
C GLU A 165 -7.39 -5.45 -23.38
N GLU A 166 -7.12 -5.32 -22.08
CA GLU A 166 -7.75 -6.07 -21.01
C GLU A 166 -8.12 -5.14 -19.84
N ILE A 167 -8.99 -5.61 -18.96
CA ILE A 167 -9.28 -4.90 -17.70
C ILE A 167 -8.02 -4.97 -16.83
N GLY A 168 -7.42 -3.81 -16.56
CA GLY A 168 -6.23 -3.69 -15.72
C GLY A 168 -6.58 -3.67 -14.24
N PHE A 169 -5.70 -4.27 -13.43
CA PHE A 169 -5.77 -4.24 -11.97
C PHE A 169 -4.42 -3.80 -11.39
N GLY A 170 -4.45 -3.15 -10.23
CA GLY A 170 -3.24 -2.82 -9.46
C GLY A 170 -2.82 -1.35 -9.49
N SER A 171 -3.50 -0.49 -10.24
CA SER A 171 -3.30 0.96 -10.12
C SER A 171 -3.85 1.50 -8.80
N ILE A 172 -4.95 0.94 -8.31
CA ILE A 172 -5.48 1.17 -6.97
C ILE A 172 -5.52 -0.17 -6.23
N ILE A 173 -4.76 -0.27 -5.15
CA ILE A 173 -4.76 -1.32 -4.13
C ILE A 173 -4.86 -0.57 -2.79
N ASP A 174 -5.96 -0.78 -2.07
CA ASP A 174 -6.31 -0.02 -0.87
C ASP A 174 -6.71 -1.00 0.24
N TYR A 175 -5.94 -1.08 1.32
CA TYR A 175 -6.15 -2.02 2.42
C TYR A 175 -6.78 -1.34 3.62
N GLU A 176 -7.77 -1.99 4.23
CA GLU A 176 -8.42 -1.47 5.43
C GLU A 176 -8.86 -2.60 6.37
N VAL A 177 -8.93 -2.30 7.67
CA VAL A 177 -9.59 -3.18 8.65
C VAL A 177 -11.00 -2.66 8.89
N ILE A 178 -11.99 -3.35 8.30
CA ILE A 178 -13.40 -2.95 8.34
C ILE A 178 -14.16 -4.00 9.13
N ASN A 179 -14.86 -3.57 10.19
CA ASN A 179 -15.64 -4.46 11.07
C ASN A 179 -14.84 -5.69 11.52
N ASN A 180 -13.60 -5.50 12.01
CA ASN A 180 -12.71 -6.60 12.43
C ASN A 180 -12.34 -7.59 11.31
N ASN A 181 -12.37 -7.18 10.04
CA ASN A 181 -11.88 -8.00 8.95
C ASN A 181 -10.83 -7.23 8.17
N LEU A 182 -9.70 -7.89 7.85
CA LEU A 182 -8.75 -7.35 6.87
C LEU A 182 -9.38 -7.46 5.49
N MET A 183 -9.51 -6.33 4.80
CA MET A 183 -10.05 -6.22 3.46
C MET A 183 -9.09 -5.48 2.55
N VAL A 184 -9.21 -5.72 1.25
CA VAL A 184 -8.55 -4.91 0.21
C VAL A 184 -9.50 -4.61 -0.93
N ARG A 185 -9.43 -3.38 -1.41
CA ARG A 185 -10.08 -2.90 -2.63
C ARG A 185 -9.06 -2.82 -3.74
N VAL A 186 -9.36 -3.44 -4.88
CA VAL A 186 -8.54 -3.34 -6.11
C VAL A 186 -9.41 -2.87 -7.26
N SER A 187 -9.11 -1.70 -7.83
CA SER A 187 -9.95 -1.11 -8.88
C SER A 187 -9.68 -1.73 -10.24
N GLY A 188 -10.77 -2.01 -10.98
CA GLY A 188 -10.73 -2.47 -12.37
C GLY A 188 -10.70 -1.28 -13.32
N GLN A 189 -9.59 -1.12 -14.04
CA GLN A 189 -9.32 0.02 -14.92
C GLN A 189 -9.45 -0.40 -16.39
N ILE A 190 -10.14 0.39 -17.20
CA ILE A 190 -10.36 0.09 -18.63
C ILE A 190 -9.81 1.15 -19.59
N THR A 191 -9.45 2.32 -19.07
CA THR A 191 -8.72 3.39 -19.79
C THR A 191 -7.76 4.08 -18.81
N PRO A 192 -6.83 4.95 -19.26
CA PRO A 192 -5.96 5.69 -18.35
C PRO A 192 -6.69 6.51 -17.27
N ALA A 193 -7.96 6.88 -17.49
CA ALA A 193 -8.72 7.75 -16.60
C ALA A 193 -10.04 7.15 -16.08
N MET A 194 -10.41 5.93 -16.48
CA MET A 194 -11.72 5.34 -16.15
C MET A 194 -11.61 3.97 -15.48
N PHE A 195 -12.37 3.83 -14.39
CA PHE A 195 -12.55 2.61 -13.62
C PHE A 195 -14.02 2.18 -13.68
N ILE A 196 -14.25 0.87 -13.75
CA ILE A 196 -15.59 0.29 -13.89
C ILE A 196 -16.18 -0.22 -12.57
N GLY A 197 -15.36 -0.28 -11.52
CA GLY A 197 -15.71 -0.81 -10.22
C GLY A 197 -14.50 -1.38 -9.51
N ASP A 198 -14.76 -2.07 -8.40
CA ASP A 198 -13.74 -2.57 -7.49
C ASP A 198 -13.94 -4.06 -7.23
N ILE A 199 -12.83 -4.80 -7.21
CA ILE A 199 -12.76 -6.11 -6.59
C ILE A 199 -12.53 -5.91 -5.09
N ILE A 200 -13.38 -6.51 -4.27
CA ILE A 200 -13.24 -6.54 -2.82
C ILE A 200 -12.83 -7.95 -2.41
N ILE A 201 -11.70 -8.07 -1.73
CA ILE A 201 -11.26 -9.33 -1.12
C ILE A 201 -11.32 -9.16 0.39
N VAL A 202 -12.00 -10.09 1.06
CA VAL A 202 -11.97 -10.25 2.51
C VAL A 202 -11.01 -11.39 2.83
N TYR A 203 -10.09 -11.16 3.75
CA TYR A 203 -9.14 -12.19 4.17
C TYR A 203 -9.60 -12.95 5.41
N GLU A 204 -9.22 -14.22 5.50
CA GLU A 204 -9.28 -15.00 6.73
C GLU A 204 -7.93 -15.62 7.06
N TYR A 205 -7.67 -15.82 8.35
CA TYR A 205 -6.49 -16.55 8.76
C TYR A 205 -6.70 -18.06 8.61
N HIS A 206 -6.02 -18.65 7.63
CA HIS A 206 -6.05 -20.07 7.35
C HIS A 206 -4.63 -20.57 7.00
N ASN A 207 -4.29 -21.80 7.39
CA ASN A 207 -2.97 -22.41 7.11
C ASN A 207 -1.75 -21.52 7.46
N LYS A 208 -1.86 -20.74 8.54
CA LYS A 208 -0.80 -19.85 9.07
C LYS A 208 -0.56 -18.55 8.29
N MET A 209 -1.49 -18.15 7.44
CA MET A 209 -1.45 -16.88 6.71
C MET A 209 -2.85 -16.33 6.47
N TYR A 210 -2.96 -15.07 6.06
CA TYR A 210 -4.23 -14.48 5.62
C TYR A 210 -4.45 -14.78 4.13
N GLN A 211 -5.53 -15.50 3.83
CA GLN A 211 -5.90 -15.94 2.50
C GLN A 211 -7.28 -15.40 2.13
N GLU A 212 -7.63 -15.42 0.84
CA GLU A 212 -8.96 -15.03 0.39
C GLU A 212 -10.03 -15.91 1.04
N LYS A 213 -10.94 -15.27 1.78
CA LYS A 213 -12.18 -15.86 2.31
C LYS A 213 -13.32 -15.70 1.31
N THR A 214 -13.45 -14.46 0.82
CA THR A 214 -14.43 -14.10 -0.20
C THR A 214 -13.85 -13.06 -1.13
N ILE A 215 -14.21 -13.18 -2.40
CA ILE A 215 -13.94 -12.20 -3.45
C ILE A 215 -15.26 -11.82 -4.14
N ASP A 216 -15.48 -10.53 -4.34
CA ASP A 216 -16.65 -10.00 -5.05
C ASP A 216 -16.27 -8.79 -5.90
N PHE A 217 -17.04 -8.54 -6.96
CA PHE A 217 -16.94 -7.32 -7.76
C PHE A 217 -18.12 -6.40 -7.48
N ILE A 218 -17.83 -5.11 -7.24
CA ILE A 218 -18.83 -4.06 -7.07
C ILE A 218 -18.62 -3.03 -8.17
N SER A 219 -19.58 -2.92 -9.10
CA SER A 219 -19.55 -1.90 -10.14
C SER A 219 -19.68 -0.50 -9.54
N HIS A 220 -19.19 0.52 -10.26
CA HIS A 220 -19.31 1.92 -9.84
C HIS A 220 -20.79 2.33 -9.60
N ASP A 221 -21.72 1.82 -10.40
CA ASP A 221 -23.16 2.07 -10.22
C ASP A 221 -23.71 1.57 -8.87
N LEU A 222 -22.94 0.75 -8.15
CA LEU A 222 -23.25 0.21 -6.83
C LEU A 222 -22.27 0.69 -5.75
N ILE A 223 -21.65 1.86 -5.93
CA ILE A 223 -20.66 2.45 -5.02
C ILE A 223 -21.16 2.53 -3.56
N ASP A 224 -22.46 2.75 -3.33
CA ASP A 224 -23.08 2.78 -2.00
C ASP A 224 -22.99 1.44 -1.24
N LYS A 225 -22.76 0.33 -1.97
CA LYS A 225 -22.59 -1.01 -1.40
C LYS A 225 -21.14 -1.34 -1.11
N ASN A 226 -20.20 -0.50 -1.56
CA ASN A 226 -18.79 -0.74 -1.38
C ASN A 226 -18.35 -0.29 0.03
N PRO A 227 -17.84 -1.21 0.87
CA PRO A 227 -17.54 -0.92 2.27
C PRO A 227 -16.48 0.16 2.47
N PHE A 228 -15.63 0.42 1.47
CA PHE A 228 -14.57 1.43 1.52
C PHE A 228 -15.06 2.88 1.34
N TYR A 229 -16.30 3.09 0.89
CA TYR A 229 -16.85 4.45 0.70
C TYR A 229 -17.93 4.79 1.74
N GLY A 230 -18.27 3.86 2.65
CA GLY A 230 -19.34 4.01 3.64
C GLY A 230 -20.72 4.25 3.01
N PRO A 231 -21.79 4.44 3.81
CA PRO A 231 -23.05 4.94 3.28
C PRO A 231 -22.83 6.38 2.79
N LEU A 232 -22.77 6.59 1.47
CA LEU A 232 -22.72 7.92 0.90
C LEU A 232 -23.99 8.66 1.33
N LYS A 233 -23.82 9.72 2.13
CA LYS A 233 -24.83 10.78 2.16
C LYS A 233 -24.81 11.40 0.77
N HIS A 234 -25.69 10.95 -0.13
CA HIS A 234 -26.02 11.69 -1.33
C HIS A 234 -26.65 13.04 -0.93
N SER A 235 -25.80 14.00 -0.58
CA SER A 235 -26.09 15.43 -0.73
C SER A 235 -25.34 15.86 -1.98
N GLY A 236 -26.12 16.17 -3.01
CA GLY A 236 -25.68 16.19 -4.39
C GLY A 236 -24.54 17.14 -4.71
N ILE A 237 -23.94 16.89 -5.87
CA ILE A 237 -23.54 17.85 -6.89
C ILE A 237 -23.21 16.98 -8.11
N PHE A 238 -24.15 16.91 -9.06
CA PHE A 238 -23.92 16.93 -10.50
C PHE A 238 -25.26 17.37 -11.10
N ASN A 239 -25.44 18.69 -11.20
CA ASN A 239 -26.30 19.29 -12.22
C ASN A 239 -25.44 19.49 -13.47
#